data_AF-A0A6N8ZSZ5-F1
#
_entry.id   AF-A0A6N8ZSZ5-F1
#
_cell.length_a   1.000
_cell.length_b   1.000
_cell.length_c   1.000
_cell.angle_alpha   90.00
_cell.angle_beta   90.00
_cell.angle_gamma   90.00
#
_symmetry.space_group_name_H-M   'P 1'
#
loop_
_entity.id
_entity.type
_entity.pdbx_description
1 polymer ?
#
loop_
_entity_poly.entity_id
_entity_poly.type
_entity_poly.pdbx_seq_one_letter_code
_entity_poly.pdbx_strand_id
1 'polypeptide(L)'
;MNAATRTANGALMRPPLLGLMAWTTVLLWTPLAHTLMVLQYGQMGVVPAYLVSFLVGLAGWIMVWKGFKADDLPATILGFMGGGLIWLGWMEGSFEFMGHWLNPPKLMFMGIELFTANLLLLQATAVILVALLIWLGSNKDTHCRMFMWFHRNLKLTPARRSPGYKRQFSRIVALEVIMINWFFYVLILWLFDPRVLGPFHPATIAVVCAVLLWGLWLLFFRMLPFRRPAAALRYAVPCANVLWFCVEAGSAWQLYTEPWIYPFRFPFTNVLILLAFLGGLAWFVARHRAASGSQTAVAA
;
A
#
# COMPACT_ATOMS: atom_id res chain seq x y z
N MET A 1 -17.17 32.41 -1.54
CA MET A 1 -17.68 31.03 -1.73
C MET A 1 -19.17 31.00 -1.45
N ASN A 2 -20.00 30.72 -2.47
CA ASN A 2 -21.47 30.68 -2.33
C ASN A 2 -21.94 29.50 -1.44
N ALA A 3 -23.10 29.63 -0.81
CA ALA A 3 -23.65 28.59 0.08
C ALA A 3 -23.77 27.20 -0.61
N ALA A 4 -24.09 27.18 -1.91
CA ALA A 4 -24.16 25.97 -2.73
C ALA A 4 -22.81 25.22 -2.86
N THR A 5 -21.67 25.94 -2.85
CA THR A 5 -20.35 25.28 -2.88
C THR A 5 -19.97 24.71 -1.50
N ARG A 6 -20.49 25.25 -0.39
CA ARG A 6 -20.32 24.67 0.96
C ARG A 6 -21.13 23.40 1.14
N THR A 7 -22.38 23.37 0.67
CA THR A 7 -23.25 22.17 0.76
C THR A 7 -22.75 21.03 -0.13
N ALA A 8 -22.33 21.31 -1.36
CA ALA A 8 -21.71 20.31 -2.24
C ALA A 8 -20.38 19.78 -1.69
N ASN A 9 -19.55 20.65 -1.09
CA ASN A 9 -18.32 20.21 -0.44
C ASN A 9 -18.58 19.34 0.79
N GLY A 10 -19.63 19.64 1.56
CA GLY A 10 -20.08 18.83 2.68
C GLY A 10 -20.64 17.46 2.26
N ALA A 11 -21.37 17.37 1.14
CA ALA A 11 -21.93 16.12 0.64
C ALA A 11 -20.86 15.14 0.16
N LEU A 12 -19.83 15.64 -0.53
CA LEU A 12 -18.77 14.80 -1.11
C LEU A 12 -17.74 14.30 -0.07
N MET A 13 -17.69 14.94 1.10
CA MET A 13 -16.84 14.54 2.24
C MET A 13 -17.61 13.68 3.27
N ARG A 14 -18.79 13.16 2.90
CA ARG A 14 -19.59 12.28 3.75
C ARG A 14 -19.46 10.81 3.31
N PRO A 15 -19.73 9.88 4.23
CA PRO A 15 -20.02 8.49 3.89
C PRO A 15 -21.15 8.41 2.84
N PRO A 16 -21.08 7.47 1.89
CA PRO A 16 -20.02 6.47 1.66
C PRO A 16 -18.88 6.97 0.75
N LEU A 17 -19.05 8.13 0.10
CA LEU A 17 -18.17 8.57 -0.98
C LEU A 17 -16.73 8.84 -0.50
N LEU A 18 -16.56 9.44 0.67
CA LEU A 18 -15.22 9.68 1.23
C LEU A 18 -14.43 8.37 1.42
N GLY A 19 -15.09 7.33 1.93
CA GLY A 19 -14.49 6.02 2.12
C GLY A 19 -14.12 5.39 0.77
N LEU A 20 -15.02 5.43 -0.20
CA LEU A 20 -14.78 4.89 -1.53
C LEU A 20 -13.62 5.62 -2.24
N MET A 21 -13.60 6.96 -2.21
CA MET A 21 -12.51 7.75 -2.79
C MET A 21 -11.16 7.44 -2.15
N ALA A 22 -11.11 7.32 -0.82
CA ALA A 22 -9.89 6.93 -0.11
C ALA A 22 -9.42 5.53 -0.51
N TRP A 23 -10.34 4.57 -0.57
CA TRP A 23 -10.04 3.20 -0.98
C TRP A 23 -9.51 3.13 -2.40
N THR A 24 -10.25 3.68 -3.36
CA THR A 24 -9.87 3.65 -4.77
C THR A 24 -8.54 4.35 -4.99
N THR A 25 -8.29 5.50 -4.36
CA THR A 25 -7.02 6.22 -4.51
C THR A 25 -5.84 5.36 -4.03
N VAL A 26 -5.99 4.69 -2.88
CA VAL A 26 -4.94 3.83 -2.36
C VAL A 26 -4.79 2.55 -3.19
N LEU A 27 -5.89 1.93 -3.61
CA LEU A 27 -5.86 0.71 -4.42
C LEU A 27 -5.17 0.93 -5.77
N LEU A 28 -5.40 2.07 -6.41
CA LEU A 28 -4.80 2.40 -7.71
C LEU A 28 -3.29 2.64 -7.66
N TRP A 29 -2.70 2.81 -6.47
CA TRP A 29 -1.25 2.90 -6.32
C TRP A 29 -0.55 1.61 -6.75
N THR A 30 -1.05 0.44 -6.35
CA THR A 30 -0.39 -0.84 -6.63
C THR A 30 -0.29 -1.19 -8.12
N PRO A 31 -1.38 -1.13 -8.94
CA PRO A 31 -1.26 -1.37 -10.38
C PRO A 31 -0.37 -0.31 -11.04
N LEU A 32 -0.45 0.96 -10.60
CA LEU A 32 0.44 1.99 -11.11
C LEU A 32 1.91 1.69 -10.78
N ALA A 33 2.21 1.20 -9.59
CA ALA A 33 3.56 0.80 -9.20
C ALA A 33 4.09 -0.36 -10.06
N HIS A 34 3.25 -1.36 -10.37
CA HIS A 34 3.61 -2.44 -11.31
C HIS A 34 3.91 -1.89 -12.71
N THR A 35 3.08 -0.99 -13.22
CA THR A 35 3.32 -0.33 -14.51
C THR A 35 4.66 0.41 -14.51
N LEU A 36 4.95 1.18 -13.45
CA LEU A 36 6.21 1.92 -13.33
C LEU A 36 7.41 0.97 -13.31
N MET A 37 7.35 -0.14 -12.58
CA MET A 37 8.39 -1.18 -12.58
C MET A 37 8.65 -1.73 -13.97
N VAL A 38 7.59 -2.14 -14.68
CA VAL A 38 7.73 -2.71 -16.03
C VAL A 38 8.34 -1.69 -17.00
N LEU A 39 7.92 -0.43 -16.96
CA LEU A 39 8.48 0.60 -17.82
C LEU A 39 9.95 0.86 -17.49
N GLN A 40 10.31 0.90 -16.21
CA GLN A 40 11.67 1.14 -15.76
C GLN A 40 12.61 0.00 -16.18
N TYR A 41 12.29 -1.25 -15.82
CA TYR A 41 13.16 -2.39 -16.10
C TYR A 41 13.05 -2.93 -17.53
N GLY A 42 11.95 -2.63 -18.24
CA GLY A 42 11.75 -3.01 -19.64
C GLY A 42 12.37 -2.03 -20.65
N GLN A 43 12.64 -0.78 -20.27
CA GLN A 43 13.19 0.24 -21.18
C GLN A 43 14.62 0.66 -20.85
N MET A 44 15.10 0.35 -19.65
CA MET A 44 16.42 0.75 -19.19
C MET A 44 17.32 -0.47 -19.00
N GLY A 45 18.64 -0.28 -19.16
CA GLY A 45 19.61 -1.26 -18.69
C GLY A 45 19.59 -1.37 -17.16
N VAL A 46 20.10 -2.49 -16.64
CA VAL A 46 20.06 -2.84 -15.20
C VAL A 46 20.66 -1.75 -14.30
N VAL A 47 21.82 -1.19 -14.68
CA VAL A 47 22.52 -0.17 -13.87
C VAL A 47 21.73 1.14 -13.82
N PRO A 48 21.30 1.75 -14.95
CA PRO A 48 20.39 2.90 -14.92
C PRO A 48 19.09 2.63 -14.15
N ALA A 49 18.47 1.46 -14.35
CA ALA A 49 17.25 1.09 -13.63
C ALA A 49 17.48 1.08 -12.11
N TYR A 50 18.59 0.54 -11.62
CA TYR A 50 18.91 0.55 -10.19
C TYR A 50 19.16 1.96 -9.64
N LEU A 51 19.85 2.83 -10.41
CA LEU A 51 20.02 4.23 -10.00
C LEU A 51 18.68 4.95 -9.89
N VAL A 52 17.78 4.75 -10.85
CA VAL A 52 16.41 5.29 -10.81
C VAL A 52 15.67 4.78 -9.58
N SER A 53 15.73 3.47 -9.30
CA SER A 53 15.17 2.85 -8.08
C SER A 53 15.69 3.52 -6.79
N PHE A 54 16.99 3.76 -6.69
CA PHE A 54 17.56 4.45 -5.54
C PHE A 54 17.03 5.90 -5.40
N LEU A 55 16.97 6.65 -6.50
CA LEU A 55 16.46 8.03 -6.53
C LEU A 55 14.96 8.10 -6.21
N VAL A 56 14.17 7.15 -6.69
CA VAL A 56 12.74 7.01 -6.37
C VAL A 56 12.53 6.77 -4.88
N GLY A 57 13.29 5.85 -4.28
CA GLY A 57 13.21 5.62 -2.83
C GLY A 57 13.70 6.81 -2.00
N LEU A 58 14.73 7.52 -2.46
CA LEU A 58 15.21 8.76 -1.84
C LEU A 58 14.14 9.87 -1.89
N ALA A 59 13.47 10.03 -3.02
CA ALA A 59 12.34 10.96 -3.13
C ALA A 59 11.22 10.59 -2.15
N GLY A 60 10.92 9.29 -2.02
CA GLY A 60 9.99 8.78 -1.02
C GLY A 60 10.39 9.14 0.41
N TRP A 61 11.65 8.93 0.77
CA TRP A 61 12.19 9.30 2.08
C TRP A 61 12.08 10.81 2.36
N ILE A 62 12.43 11.66 1.38
CA ILE A 62 12.28 13.12 1.49
C ILE A 62 10.82 13.51 1.75
N MET A 63 9.86 12.86 1.07
CA MET A 63 8.43 13.10 1.30
C MET A 63 8.03 12.73 2.72
N VAL A 64 8.43 11.55 3.21
CA VAL A 64 8.15 11.10 4.58
C VAL A 64 8.69 12.11 5.60
N TRP A 65 9.94 12.54 5.41
CA TRP A 65 10.63 13.48 6.29
C TRP A 65 9.93 14.85 6.33
N LYS A 66 9.55 15.41 5.17
CA LYS A 66 8.74 16.64 5.11
C LYS A 66 7.42 16.48 5.85
N GLY A 67 6.81 15.31 5.79
CA GLY A 67 5.55 15.01 6.47
C GLY A 67 5.65 14.93 8.00
N PHE A 68 6.85 14.94 8.61
CA PHE A 68 6.99 14.94 10.07
C PHE A 68 6.51 16.23 10.73
N LYS A 69 6.54 17.34 9.98
CA LYS A 69 6.13 18.67 10.45
C LYS A 69 4.75 19.09 9.92
N ALA A 70 4.11 18.23 9.12
CA ALA A 70 2.86 18.56 8.44
C ALA A 70 1.63 18.19 9.28
N ASP A 71 0.50 18.82 8.97
CA ASP A 71 -0.80 18.53 9.59
C ASP A 71 -1.34 17.14 9.22
N ASP A 72 -2.40 16.71 9.91
CA ASP A 72 -2.98 15.36 9.86
C ASP A 72 -3.12 14.81 8.42
N LEU A 73 -3.80 15.51 7.52
CA LEU A 73 -4.04 15.03 6.14
C LEU A 73 -2.79 15.14 5.24
N PRO A 74 -2.10 16.28 5.14
CA PRO A 74 -0.87 16.37 4.34
C PRO A 74 0.22 15.39 4.79
N ALA A 75 0.39 15.19 6.10
CA ALA A 75 1.31 14.20 6.64
C ALA A 75 0.90 12.77 6.23
N THR A 76 -0.40 12.46 6.16
CA THR A 76 -0.89 11.16 5.69
C THR A 76 -0.57 10.93 4.23
N ILE A 77 -0.81 11.93 3.37
CA ILE A 77 -0.54 11.83 1.94
C ILE A 77 0.96 11.66 1.69
N LEU A 78 1.78 12.47 2.37
CA LEU A 78 3.25 12.37 2.29
C LEU A 78 3.77 11.03 2.80
N GLY A 79 3.19 10.50 3.88
CA GLY A 79 3.52 9.19 4.41
C GLY A 79 3.11 8.05 3.46
N PHE A 80 1.92 8.14 2.86
CA PHE A 80 1.41 7.15 1.91
C PHE A 80 2.26 7.11 0.64
N MET A 81 2.42 8.25 -0.02
CA MET A 81 3.26 8.36 -1.22
C MET A 81 4.72 8.03 -0.93
N GLY A 82 5.24 8.55 0.19
CA GLY A 82 6.62 8.34 0.58
C GLY A 82 6.91 6.86 0.89
N GLY A 83 6.02 6.19 1.63
CA GLY A 83 6.12 4.75 1.88
C GLY A 83 6.01 3.92 0.60
N GLY A 84 5.10 4.29 -0.31
CA GLY A 84 4.96 3.63 -1.61
C GLY A 84 6.21 3.77 -2.48
N LEU A 85 6.79 4.97 -2.57
CA LEU A 85 8.03 5.21 -3.34
C LEU A 85 9.24 4.53 -2.71
N ILE A 86 9.34 4.49 -1.38
CA ILE A 86 10.38 3.71 -0.68
C ILE A 86 10.23 2.22 -1.02
N TRP A 87 9.01 1.69 -1.03
CA TRP A 87 8.77 0.30 -1.43
C TRP A 87 9.20 0.06 -2.88
N LEU A 88 8.67 0.86 -3.81
CA LEU A 88 8.95 0.75 -5.25
C LEU A 88 10.45 0.89 -5.56
N GLY A 89 11.11 1.87 -4.96
CA GLY A 89 12.52 2.16 -5.24
C GLY A 89 13.48 1.24 -4.50
N TRP A 90 13.38 1.18 -3.16
CA TRP A 90 14.39 0.48 -2.36
C TRP A 90 14.05 -1.00 -2.12
N MET A 91 12.79 -1.37 -1.93
CA MET A 91 12.44 -2.79 -1.72
C MET A 91 12.43 -3.53 -3.06
N GLU A 92 11.47 -3.24 -3.94
CA GLU A 92 11.35 -3.90 -5.25
C GLU A 92 12.64 -3.73 -6.08
N GLY A 93 13.16 -2.51 -6.14
CA GLY A 93 14.34 -2.23 -6.94
C GLY A 93 15.61 -2.96 -6.47
N SER A 94 15.75 -3.22 -5.16
CA SER A 94 16.89 -4.01 -4.64
C SER A 94 16.73 -5.50 -4.92
N PHE A 95 15.53 -6.06 -4.80
CA PHE A 95 15.27 -7.45 -5.14
C PHE A 95 15.42 -7.72 -6.63
N GLU A 96 15.00 -6.78 -7.49
CA GLU A 96 15.18 -6.90 -8.93
C GLU A 96 16.67 -6.85 -9.33
N PHE A 97 17.41 -5.90 -8.76
CA PHE A 97 18.85 -5.80 -9.00
C PHE A 97 19.59 -7.06 -8.55
N MET A 98 19.33 -7.53 -7.33
CA MET A 98 19.96 -8.76 -6.83
C MET A 98 19.46 -10.00 -7.57
N GLY A 99 18.20 -10.03 -7.99
CA GLY A 99 17.63 -11.10 -8.81
C GLY A 99 18.35 -11.23 -10.15
N HIS A 100 18.67 -10.11 -10.80
CA HIS A 100 19.46 -10.10 -12.03
C HIS A 100 20.89 -10.60 -11.81
N TRP A 101 21.59 -10.14 -10.76
CA TRP A 101 22.99 -10.50 -10.53
C TRP A 101 23.19 -11.92 -10.00
N LEU A 102 22.36 -12.34 -9.06
CA LEU A 102 22.43 -13.69 -8.49
C LEU A 102 21.83 -14.73 -9.44
N ASN A 103 20.91 -14.30 -10.32
CA ASN A 103 20.20 -15.12 -11.29
C ASN A 103 19.74 -16.49 -10.73
N PRO A 104 19.03 -16.51 -9.59
CA PRO A 104 18.50 -17.76 -9.06
C PRO A 104 17.50 -18.37 -10.06
N PRO A 105 17.40 -19.71 -10.12
CA PRO A 105 16.44 -20.35 -10.99
C PRO A 105 15.02 -19.90 -10.61
N LYS A 106 14.28 -19.42 -11.61
CA LYS A 106 12.87 -19.06 -11.47
C LYS A 106 12.06 -20.27 -11.00
N LEU A 107 11.03 -20.03 -10.17
CA LEU A 107 10.18 -21.13 -9.71
C LEU A 107 9.13 -21.41 -10.78
N MET A 108 9.25 -22.58 -11.41
CA MET A 108 8.30 -23.07 -12.40
C MET A 108 7.32 -24.04 -11.75
N PHE A 109 6.04 -23.91 -12.07
CA PHE A 109 5.00 -24.86 -11.66
C PHE A 109 4.13 -25.21 -12.86
N MET A 110 4.03 -26.51 -13.19
CA MET A 110 3.27 -27.01 -14.36
C MET A 110 3.65 -26.32 -15.69
N GLY A 111 4.93 -25.97 -15.87
CA GLY A 111 5.43 -25.30 -17.08
C GLY A 111 5.16 -23.79 -17.14
N ILE A 112 4.55 -23.21 -16.11
CA ILE A 112 4.30 -21.77 -15.98
C ILE A 112 5.31 -21.17 -15.00
N GLU A 113 5.83 -19.98 -15.30
CA GLU A 113 6.65 -19.20 -14.37
C GLU A 113 5.76 -18.69 -13.24
N LEU A 114 5.96 -19.22 -12.03
CA LEU A 114 5.19 -18.84 -10.86
C LEU A 114 5.87 -17.68 -10.12
N PHE A 115 7.18 -17.80 -9.83
CA PHE A 115 7.96 -16.74 -9.21
C PHE A 115 9.20 -16.39 -10.03
N THR A 116 9.33 -15.09 -10.30
CA THR A 116 10.55 -14.45 -10.79
C THR A 116 11.64 -14.45 -9.72
N ALA A 117 12.89 -14.19 -10.13
CA ALA A 117 14.05 -14.19 -9.23
C ALA A 117 13.92 -13.19 -8.05
N ASN A 118 13.40 -11.98 -8.30
CA ASN A 118 13.16 -10.98 -7.27
C ASN A 118 12.12 -11.44 -6.22
N LEU A 119 11.07 -12.13 -6.65
CA LEU A 119 10.04 -12.67 -5.74
C LEU A 119 10.61 -13.78 -4.84
N LEU A 120 11.52 -14.61 -5.33
CA LEU A 120 12.22 -15.59 -4.49
C LEU A 120 13.09 -14.94 -3.43
N LEU A 121 13.80 -13.85 -3.78
CA LEU A 121 14.57 -13.09 -2.80
C LEU A 121 13.66 -12.43 -1.76
N LEU A 122 12.52 -11.89 -2.18
CA LEU A 122 11.51 -11.35 -1.27
C LEU A 122 10.93 -12.44 -0.35
N GLN A 123 10.65 -13.64 -0.86
CA GLN A 123 10.20 -14.79 -0.06
C GLN A 123 11.21 -15.16 1.03
N ALA A 124 12.51 -15.10 0.74
CA ALA A 124 13.58 -15.39 1.69
C ALA A 124 13.63 -14.41 2.88
N THR A 125 13.02 -13.23 2.76
CA THR A 125 12.99 -12.24 3.84
C THR A 125 11.93 -12.49 4.92
N ALA A 126 11.17 -13.59 4.83
CA ALA A 126 10.05 -13.90 5.74
C ALA A 126 10.43 -13.88 7.23
N VAL A 127 11.56 -14.51 7.58
CA VAL A 127 12.01 -14.56 8.99
C VAL A 127 12.43 -13.17 9.49
N ILE A 128 13.08 -12.38 8.62
CA ILE A 128 13.47 -10.99 8.92
C ILE A 128 12.21 -10.15 9.17
N LEU A 129 11.19 -10.30 8.34
CA LEU A 129 9.92 -9.62 8.53
C LEU A 129 9.27 -10.00 9.87
N VAL A 130 9.18 -11.28 10.20
CA VAL A 130 8.59 -11.74 11.47
C VAL A 130 9.33 -11.13 12.67
N ALA A 131 10.67 -11.13 12.64
CA ALA A 131 11.48 -10.51 13.69
C ALA A 131 11.17 -9.01 13.81
N LEU A 132 11.12 -8.28 12.69
CA LEU A 132 10.78 -6.85 12.69
C LEU A 132 9.37 -6.58 13.19
N LEU A 133 8.37 -7.39 12.81
CA LEU A 133 6.99 -7.25 13.29
C LEU A 133 6.89 -7.46 14.80
N ILE A 134 7.63 -8.42 15.37
CA ILE A 134 7.69 -8.64 16.82
C ILE A 134 8.28 -7.42 17.51
N TRP A 135 9.42 -6.91 17.05
CA TRP A 135 10.09 -5.78 17.69
C TRP A 135 9.33 -4.46 17.53
N LEU A 136 8.83 -4.16 16.32
CA LEU A 136 8.01 -2.99 16.07
C LEU A 136 6.66 -3.06 16.80
N GLY A 137 6.08 -4.26 16.90
CA GLY A 137 4.88 -4.54 17.68
C GLY A 137 5.10 -4.38 19.18
N SER A 138 6.29 -4.70 19.68
CA SER A 138 6.64 -4.54 21.10
C SER A 138 6.80 -3.07 21.54
N ASN A 139 6.78 -2.12 20.59
CA ASN A 139 6.83 -0.71 20.91
C ASN A 139 5.52 -0.24 21.59
N LYS A 140 5.63 0.18 22.86
CA LYS A 140 4.52 0.71 23.66
C LYS A 140 3.79 1.89 23.00
N ASP A 141 4.50 2.71 22.23
CA ASP A 141 3.98 3.91 21.58
C ASP A 141 3.58 3.65 20.12
N THR A 142 3.43 2.37 19.73
CA THR A 142 2.93 2.02 18.40
C THR A 142 1.48 2.44 18.20
N HIS A 143 1.22 3.06 17.05
CA HIS A 143 -0.11 3.51 16.63
C HIS A 143 -0.53 2.88 15.30
N CYS A 144 0.29 1.98 14.74
CA CYS A 144 -0.09 1.19 13.60
C CYS A 144 -1.31 0.32 13.96
N ARG A 145 -2.37 0.40 13.17
CA ARG A 145 -3.64 -0.29 13.48
C ARG A 145 -3.48 -1.82 13.50
N MET A 146 -2.56 -2.36 12.70
CA MET A 146 -2.23 -3.78 12.67
C MET A 146 -1.66 -4.25 14.01
N PHE A 147 -0.61 -3.60 14.53
CA PHE A 147 -0.04 -3.96 15.83
C PHE A 147 -1.04 -3.79 16.97
N MET A 148 -1.86 -2.72 16.91
CA MET A 148 -2.94 -2.51 17.88
C MET A 148 -4.02 -3.61 17.86
N TRP A 149 -4.27 -4.22 16.70
CA TRP A 149 -5.16 -5.37 16.58
C TRP A 149 -4.53 -6.61 17.22
N PHE A 150 -3.25 -6.87 16.96
CA PHE A 150 -2.52 -7.97 17.60
C PHE A 150 -2.44 -7.81 19.13
N HIS A 151 -2.17 -6.61 19.66
CA HIS A 151 -2.16 -6.36 21.11
C HIS A 151 -3.48 -6.72 21.77
N ARG A 152 -4.60 -6.38 21.12
CA ARG A 152 -5.95 -6.67 21.64
C ARG A 152 -6.27 -8.17 21.57
N ASN A 153 -5.93 -8.83 20.47
CA ASN A 153 -6.31 -10.22 20.23
C ASN A 153 -5.40 -11.22 20.94
N LEU A 154 -4.09 -10.94 21.00
CA LEU A 154 -3.09 -11.78 21.68
C LEU A 154 -2.86 -11.36 23.14
N LYS A 155 -3.61 -10.36 23.64
CA LYS A 155 -3.48 -9.81 25.00
C LYS A 155 -2.05 -9.34 25.34
N LEU A 156 -1.30 -8.90 24.33
CA LEU A 156 0.05 -8.34 24.52
C LEU A 156 -0.08 -6.92 25.09
N THR A 157 0.49 -6.69 26.26
CA THR A 157 0.52 -5.38 26.91
C THR A 157 1.94 -4.85 26.93
N PRO A 158 2.42 -4.21 25.84
CA PRO A 158 3.61 -3.37 25.96
C PRO A 158 3.29 -2.25 26.95
N ALA A 159 4.29 -1.81 27.70
CA ALA A 159 4.16 -0.91 28.85
C ALA A 159 3.27 0.34 28.61
N ARG A 160 2.92 1.07 29.68
CA ARG A 160 2.09 2.27 29.54
C ARG A 160 2.68 3.28 28.55
N ARG A 161 1.82 3.81 27.68
CA ARG A 161 2.18 4.81 26.67
C ARG A 161 2.74 6.07 27.29
N SER A 162 3.68 6.67 26.58
CA SER A 162 4.30 7.93 26.96
C SER A 162 3.27 9.07 26.89
N PRO A 163 2.96 9.76 28.00
CA PRO A 163 2.04 10.90 27.99
C PRO A 163 2.56 12.03 27.10
N GLY A 164 1.68 12.71 26.36
CA GLY A 164 2.04 13.88 25.56
C GLY A 164 2.79 13.60 24.25
N TYR A 165 2.99 12.34 23.86
CA TYR A 165 3.67 11.99 22.61
C TYR A 165 2.90 12.50 21.38
N LYS A 166 3.48 13.47 20.66
CA LYS A 166 2.92 13.99 19.40
C LYS A 166 3.13 12.97 18.28
N ARG A 167 2.04 12.60 17.62
CA ARG A 167 2.07 11.57 16.57
C ARG A 167 2.66 12.12 15.28
N GLN A 168 3.65 11.41 14.75
CA GLN A 168 4.19 11.66 13.42
C GLN A 168 3.40 10.81 12.41
N PHE A 169 2.30 11.35 11.90
CA PHE A 169 1.41 10.60 11.02
C PHE A 169 2.10 10.13 9.73
N SER A 170 2.96 10.96 9.13
CA SER A 170 3.74 10.57 7.94
C SER A 170 4.57 9.32 8.18
N ARG A 171 5.30 9.25 9.31
CA ARG A 171 6.09 8.08 9.69
C ARG A 171 5.22 6.84 9.89
N ILE A 172 4.08 6.99 10.57
CA ILE A 172 3.17 5.88 10.86
C ILE A 172 2.61 5.30 9.56
N VAL A 173 2.18 6.15 8.63
CA VAL A 173 1.58 5.72 7.37
C VAL A 173 2.61 5.09 6.44
N ALA A 174 3.81 5.66 6.35
CA ALA A 174 4.90 5.07 5.57
C ALA A 174 5.27 3.68 6.10
N LEU A 175 5.36 3.53 7.43
CA LEU A 175 5.59 2.23 8.06
C LEU A 175 4.43 1.25 7.78
N GLU A 176 3.18 1.71 7.87
CA GLU A 176 2.00 0.90 7.54
C GLU A 176 2.06 0.40 6.09
N VAL A 177 2.33 1.27 5.11
CA VAL A 177 2.47 0.88 3.69
C VAL A 177 3.54 -0.20 3.52
N ILE A 178 4.76 0.04 4.03
CA ILE A 178 5.88 -0.89 3.83
C ILE A 178 5.62 -2.22 4.54
N MET A 179 5.24 -2.21 5.81
CA MET A 179 5.08 -3.44 6.60
C MET A 179 3.87 -4.28 6.14
N ILE A 180 2.76 -3.65 5.81
CA ILE A 180 1.57 -4.36 5.33
C ILE A 180 1.85 -4.97 3.96
N ASN A 181 2.44 -4.19 3.04
CA ASN A 181 2.77 -4.72 1.72
C ASN A 181 3.74 -5.91 1.84
N TRP A 182 4.81 -5.77 2.62
CA TRP A 182 5.75 -6.86 2.88
C TRP A 182 5.07 -8.12 3.43
N PHE A 183 4.19 -7.95 4.42
CA PHE A 183 3.46 -9.07 5.00
C PHE A 183 2.61 -9.83 3.99
N PHE A 184 1.81 -9.13 3.18
CA PHE A 184 0.96 -9.79 2.19
C PHE A 184 1.76 -10.39 1.02
N TYR A 185 2.88 -9.78 0.62
CA TYR A 185 3.78 -10.37 -0.36
C TYR A 185 4.39 -11.67 0.15
N VAL A 186 4.98 -11.66 1.35
CA VAL A 186 5.55 -12.89 1.94
C VAL A 186 4.46 -13.94 2.13
N LEU A 187 3.27 -13.55 2.60
CA LEU A 187 2.15 -14.47 2.79
C LEU A 187 1.74 -15.14 1.47
N ILE A 188 1.54 -14.38 0.38
CA ILE A 188 1.13 -14.98 -0.89
C ILE A 188 2.22 -15.87 -1.46
N LEU A 189 3.49 -15.46 -1.39
CA LEU A 189 4.61 -16.24 -1.89
C LEU A 189 4.73 -17.58 -1.17
N TRP A 190 4.57 -17.61 0.16
CA TRP A 190 4.60 -18.86 0.93
C TRP A 190 3.38 -19.75 0.69
N LEU A 191 2.19 -19.18 0.49
CA LEU A 191 0.99 -19.97 0.19
C LEU A 191 1.04 -20.58 -1.22
N PHE A 192 1.51 -19.82 -2.21
CA PHE A 192 1.56 -20.26 -3.60
C PHE A 192 2.79 -21.10 -3.91
N ASP A 193 3.81 -21.14 -3.04
CA ASP A 193 4.98 -21.99 -3.23
C ASP A 193 4.61 -23.50 -3.16
N PRO A 194 4.80 -24.26 -4.25
CA PRO A 194 4.55 -25.70 -4.29
C PRO A 194 5.43 -26.51 -3.33
N ARG A 195 6.56 -25.96 -2.86
CA ARG A 195 7.43 -26.59 -1.86
C ARG A 195 6.80 -26.62 -0.47
N VAL A 196 5.73 -25.86 -0.25
CA VAL A 196 5.09 -25.68 1.06
C VAL A 196 3.61 -26.11 1.01
N LEU A 197 2.81 -25.45 0.16
CA LEU A 197 1.39 -25.76 -0.04
C LEU A 197 1.10 -25.85 -1.55
N GLY A 198 1.34 -24.75 -2.27
CA GLY A 198 1.12 -24.62 -3.70
C GLY A 198 -0.19 -23.92 -4.06
N PRO A 199 -0.35 -23.49 -5.33
CA PRO A 199 -1.48 -22.64 -5.75
C PRO A 199 -2.85 -23.30 -5.64
N PHE A 200 -2.93 -24.61 -5.89
CA PHE A 200 -4.18 -25.37 -5.93
C PHE A 200 -4.44 -26.17 -4.65
N HIS A 201 -3.62 -26.01 -3.62
CA HIS A 201 -3.82 -26.71 -2.36
C HIS A 201 -5.10 -26.18 -1.67
N PRO A 202 -5.98 -27.04 -1.12
CA PRO A 202 -7.22 -26.61 -0.48
C PRO A 202 -7.02 -25.55 0.62
N ALA A 203 -5.92 -25.65 1.37
CA ALA A 203 -5.55 -24.66 2.38
C ALA A 203 -5.25 -23.28 1.77
N THR A 204 -4.54 -23.22 0.64
CA THR A 204 -4.23 -21.96 -0.07
C THR A 204 -5.52 -21.30 -0.54
N ILE A 205 -6.41 -22.08 -1.16
CA ILE A 205 -7.73 -21.60 -1.60
C ILE A 205 -8.56 -21.11 -0.41
N ALA A 206 -8.60 -21.87 0.69
CA ALA A 206 -9.33 -21.49 1.89
C ALA A 206 -8.82 -20.17 2.51
N VAL A 207 -7.49 -19.99 2.56
CA VAL A 207 -6.89 -18.73 3.04
C VAL A 207 -7.25 -17.57 2.12
N VAL A 208 -7.15 -17.74 0.79
CA VAL A 208 -7.53 -16.69 -0.16
C VAL A 208 -9.01 -16.32 -0.03
N CYS A 209 -9.90 -17.31 0.07
CA CYS A 209 -11.33 -17.06 0.29
C CYS A 209 -11.60 -16.34 1.63
N ALA A 210 -10.92 -16.74 2.71
CA ALA A 210 -11.05 -16.09 4.01
C ALA A 210 -10.57 -14.62 3.96
N VAL A 211 -9.45 -14.35 3.29
CA VAL A 211 -8.91 -13.00 3.09
C VAL A 211 -9.85 -12.16 2.23
N LEU A 212 -10.47 -12.74 1.19
CA LEU A 212 -11.45 -12.06 0.36
C LEU A 212 -12.70 -11.65 1.16
N LEU A 213 -13.30 -12.59 1.89
CA LEU A 213 -14.47 -12.33 2.74
C LEU A 213 -14.15 -11.26 3.80
N TRP A 214 -12.97 -11.34 4.41
CA TRP A 214 -12.51 -10.37 5.38
C TRP A 214 -12.28 -8.98 4.75
N GLY A 215 -11.67 -8.92 3.57
CA GLY A 215 -11.44 -7.69 2.82
C GLY A 215 -12.74 -6.99 2.41
N LEU A 216 -13.73 -7.75 1.94
CA LEU A 216 -15.06 -7.24 1.64
C LEU A 216 -15.76 -6.73 2.91
N TRP A 217 -15.65 -7.45 4.02
CA TRP A 217 -16.21 -7.01 5.30
C TRP A 217 -15.57 -5.70 5.78
N LEU A 218 -14.24 -5.57 5.67
CA LEU A 218 -13.53 -4.34 6.01
C LEU A 218 -13.98 -3.16 5.12
N LEU A 219 -14.14 -3.39 3.82
CA LEU A 219 -14.59 -2.37 2.88
C LEU A 219 -16.01 -1.89 3.23
N PHE A 220 -16.98 -2.80 3.27
CA PHE A 220 -18.39 -2.44 3.43
C PHE A 220 -18.73 -1.92 4.84
N PHE A 221 -18.29 -2.62 5.88
CA PHE A 221 -18.75 -2.33 7.25
C PHE A 221 -17.83 -1.39 8.02
N ARG A 222 -16.55 -1.28 7.64
CA ARG A 222 -15.60 -0.43 8.35
C ARG A 222 -15.21 0.78 7.53
N MET A 223 -14.93 0.63 6.25
CA MET A 223 -14.36 1.69 5.42
C MET A 223 -15.37 2.71 4.89
N LEU A 224 -16.50 2.26 4.34
CA LEU A 224 -17.54 3.17 3.82
C LEU A 224 -18.09 4.16 4.87
N PRO A 225 -18.27 3.79 6.15
CA PRO A 225 -18.79 4.71 7.17
C PRO A 225 -17.82 5.82 7.65
N PHE A 226 -16.57 5.89 7.15
CA PHE A 226 -15.61 6.88 7.64
C PHE A 226 -16.00 8.33 7.32
N ARG A 227 -15.85 9.21 8.31
CA ARG A 227 -16.21 10.64 8.23
C ARG A 227 -15.02 11.61 8.19
N ARG A 228 -13.81 11.14 8.52
CA ARG A 228 -12.60 11.99 8.60
C ARG A 228 -11.62 11.62 7.49
N PRO A 229 -11.18 12.56 6.63
CA PRO A 229 -10.42 12.24 5.42
C PRO A 229 -9.05 11.63 5.70
N ALA A 230 -8.27 12.20 6.61
CA ALA A 230 -6.96 11.66 6.98
C ALA A 230 -7.09 10.24 7.56
N ALA A 231 -8.08 10.03 8.46
CA ALA A 231 -8.33 8.71 9.04
C ALA A 231 -8.81 7.69 7.99
N ALA A 232 -9.62 8.12 7.02
CA ALA A 232 -10.09 7.29 5.91
C ALA A 232 -8.92 6.83 5.04
N LEU A 233 -8.02 7.74 4.65
CA LEU A 233 -6.85 7.41 3.83
C LEU A 233 -5.88 6.47 4.56
N ARG A 234 -5.67 6.64 5.86
CA ARG A 234 -4.87 5.70 6.67
C ARG A 234 -5.50 4.32 6.73
N TYR A 235 -6.82 4.26 6.91
CA TYR A 235 -7.53 2.99 6.97
C TYR A 235 -7.62 2.31 5.58
N ALA A 236 -7.55 3.10 4.50
CA ALA A 236 -7.51 2.61 3.15
C ALA A 236 -6.28 1.76 2.87
N VAL A 237 -5.11 2.11 3.41
CA VAL A 237 -3.84 1.37 3.21
C VAL A 237 -3.99 -0.14 3.47
N PRO A 238 -4.35 -0.61 4.68
CA PRO A 238 -4.56 -2.03 4.91
C PRO A 238 -5.73 -2.60 4.11
N CYS A 239 -6.84 -1.86 3.94
CA CYS A 239 -8.02 -2.40 3.25
C CYS A 239 -7.78 -2.64 1.75
N ALA A 240 -7.05 -1.74 1.09
CA ALA A 240 -6.65 -1.90 -0.29
C ALA A 240 -5.68 -3.07 -0.45
N ASN A 241 -4.70 -3.19 0.45
CA ASN A 241 -3.70 -4.26 0.37
C ASN A 241 -4.28 -5.66 0.59
N VAL A 242 -5.24 -5.81 1.51
CA VAL A 242 -5.97 -7.06 1.75
C VAL A 242 -6.73 -7.52 0.50
N LEU A 243 -7.36 -6.58 -0.22
CA LEU A 243 -8.07 -6.91 -1.46
C LEU A 243 -7.11 -7.11 -2.64
N TRP A 244 -5.99 -6.37 -2.68
CA TRP A 244 -4.94 -6.57 -3.67
C TRP A 244 -4.31 -7.96 -3.58
N PHE A 245 -4.14 -8.51 -2.38
CA PHE A 245 -3.73 -9.91 -2.21
C PHE A 245 -4.64 -10.89 -2.99
N CYS A 246 -5.94 -10.61 -3.07
CA CYS A 246 -6.88 -11.45 -3.83
C CYS A 246 -6.76 -11.22 -5.34
N VAL A 247 -6.43 -10.00 -5.77
CA VAL A 247 -6.09 -9.67 -7.17
C VAL A 247 -4.85 -10.47 -7.58
N GLU A 248 -3.77 -10.41 -6.80
CA GLU A 248 -2.56 -11.21 -7.05
C GLU A 248 -2.83 -12.71 -7.07
N ALA A 249 -3.62 -13.23 -6.12
CA ALA A 249 -4.01 -14.65 -6.11
C ALA A 249 -4.78 -15.05 -7.38
N GLY A 250 -5.68 -14.19 -7.86
CA GLY A 250 -6.41 -14.40 -9.11
C GLY A 250 -5.51 -14.42 -10.34
N SER A 251 -4.50 -13.55 -10.38
CA SER A 251 -3.48 -13.56 -11.44
C SER A 251 -2.60 -14.82 -11.40
N ALA A 252 -2.18 -15.24 -10.20
CA ALA A 252 -1.39 -16.46 -10.02
C ALA A 252 -2.17 -17.72 -10.45
N TRP A 253 -3.51 -17.71 -10.36
CA TRP A 253 -4.38 -18.74 -10.92
C TRP A 253 -4.71 -18.56 -12.41
N GLN A 254 -4.13 -17.57 -13.08
CA GLN A 254 -4.34 -17.27 -14.50
C GLN A 254 -5.80 -16.94 -14.84
N LEU A 255 -6.57 -16.33 -13.92
CA LEU A 255 -7.97 -15.95 -14.18
C LEU A 255 -8.10 -14.79 -15.17
N TYR A 256 -7.07 -13.94 -15.29
CA TYR A 256 -7.01 -12.83 -16.22
C TYR A 256 -5.55 -12.45 -16.50
N THR A 257 -5.33 -11.71 -17.58
CA THR A 257 -4.04 -11.08 -17.87
C THR A 257 -3.96 -9.72 -17.18
N GLU A 258 -2.91 -9.48 -16.40
CA GLU A 258 -2.70 -8.20 -15.71
C GLU A 258 -2.52 -7.03 -16.69
N PRO A 259 -3.46 -6.06 -16.76
CA PRO A 259 -3.36 -4.96 -17.70
C PRO A 259 -2.19 -4.01 -17.40
N TRP A 260 -1.77 -3.94 -16.13
CA TRP A 260 -0.67 -3.08 -15.66
C TRP A 260 0.72 -3.67 -15.92
N ILE A 261 0.85 -4.99 -16.17
CA ILE A 261 2.12 -5.60 -16.61
C ILE A 261 2.39 -5.32 -18.10
N TYR A 262 1.35 -5.09 -18.91
CA TYR A 262 1.50 -4.84 -20.35
C TYR A 262 1.06 -3.42 -20.75
N PRO A 263 1.81 -2.37 -20.36
CA PRO A 263 1.41 -0.98 -20.61
C PRO A 263 1.19 -0.65 -22.08
N PHE A 264 2.00 -1.24 -22.97
CA PHE A 264 1.88 -1.02 -24.41
C PHE A 264 0.72 -1.78 -25.07
N ARG A 265 0.28 -2.89 -24.46
CA ARG A 265 -0.90 -3.65 -24.94
C ARG A 265 -2.20 -3.03 -24.45
N PHE A 266 -2.20 -2.46 -23.24
CA PHE A 266 -3.37 -1.83 -22.63
C PHE A 266 -3.11 -0.35 -22.25
N PRO A 267 -2.76 0.52 -23.22
CA PRO A 267 -2.37 1.90 -22.92
C PRO A 267 -3.52 2.70 -22.29
N PHE A 268 -4.74 2.54 -22.80
CA PHE A 268 -5.92 3.24 -22.27
C PHE A 268 -6.19 2.92 -20.81
N THR A 269 -6.07 1.64 -20.41
CA THR A 269 -6.26 1.21 -19.02
C THR A 269 -5.20 1.83 -18.11
N ASN A 270 -3.94 1.83 -18.52
CA ASN A 270 -2.84 2.38 -17.73
C ASN A 270 -2.95 3.91 -17.58
N VAL A 271 -3.31 4.63 -18.64
CA VAL A 271 -3.57 6.07 -18.59
C VAL A 271 -4.76 6.39 -17.69
N LEU A 272 -5.84 5.61 -17.76
CA LEU A 272 -7.01 5.80 -16.89
C LEU A 272 -6.66 5.58 -15.41
N ILE A 273 -5.87 4.54 -15.09
CA ILE A 273 -5.38 4.30 -13.72
C ILE A 273 -4.56 5.49 -13.22
N LEU A 274 -3.62 5.99 -14.03
CA LEU A 274 -2.80 7.15 -13.68
C LEU A 274 -3.66 8.40 -13.43
N LEU A 275 -4.59 8.72 -14.33
CA LEU A 275 -5.46 9.89 -14.20
C LEU A 275 -6.40 9.77 -13.00
N ALA A 276 -6.95 8.59 -12.74
CA ALA A 276 -7.82 8.34 -11.60
C ALA A 276 -7.04 8.45 -10.28
N PHE A 277 -5.81 7.94 -10.23
CA PHE A 277 -4.94 8.06 -9.06
C PHE A 277 -4.57 9.52 -8.76
N LEU A 278 -4.09 10.25 -9.77
CA LEU A 278 -3.75 11.67 -9.64
C LEU A 278 -4.98 12.52 -9.30
N GLY A 279 -6.13 12.21 -9.91
CA GLY A 279 -7.42 12.83 -9.62
C GLY A 279 -7.84 12.62 -8.16
N GLY A 280 -7.67 11.41 -7.63
CA GLY A 280 -7.93 11.08 -6.24
C GLY A 280 -7.06 11.87 -5.27
N LEU A 281 -5.74 11.92 -5.50
CA LEU A 281 -4.82 12.71 -4.69
C LEU A 281 -5.12 14.22 -4.77
N ALA A 282 -5.35 14.74 -5.97
CA ALA A 282 -5.71 16.13 -6.20
C ALA A 282 -7.03 16.48 -5.48
N TRP A 283 -8.00 15.57 -5.48
CA TRP A 283 -9.25 15.73 -4.75
C TRP A 283 -9.00 15.89 -3.24
N PHE A 284 -8.20 15.02 -2.62
CA PHE A 284 -7.85 15.15 -1.20
C PHE A 284 -7.11 16.46 -0.88
N VAL A 285 -6.16 16.87 -1.72
CA VAL A 285 -5.39 18.12 -1.53
C VAL A 285 -6.27 19.36 -1.71
N ALA A 286 -7.10 19.41 -2.75
CA ALA A 286 -8.00 20.53 -3.01
C ALA A 286 -9.01 20.71 -1.87
N ARG A 287 -9.54 19.61 -1.33
CA ARG A 287 -10.47 19.63 -0.20
C ARG A 287 -9.82 20.03 1.11
N HIS A 288 -8.55 19.64 1.33
CA HIS A 288 -7.78 20.15 2.47
C HIS A 288 -7.65 21.68 2.42
N ARG A 289 -7.23 22.23 1.27
CA ARG A 289 -7.03 23.68 1.08
C ARG A 289 -8.33 24.46 1.26
N ALA A 290 -9.45 23.95 0.75
CA ALA A 290 -10.75 24.58 0.92
C ALA A 290 -11.18 24.62 2.40
N ALA A 291 -10.91 23.55 3.16
CA ALA A 291 -11.21 23.50 4.59
C ALA A 291 -10.30 24.45 5.40
N SER A 292 -8.99 24.47 5.14
CA SER A 292 -8.04 25.34 5.87
C SER A 292 -8.28 26.82 5.58
N GLY A 293 -8.55 27.19 4.32
CA GLY A 293 -8.84 28.57 3.94
C GLY A 293 -10.15 29.11 4.52
N SER A 294 -11.13 28.23 4.79
CA SER A 294 -12.36 28.63 5.47
C SER A 294 -12.16 28.92 6.96
N GLN A 295 -11.20 28.26 7.62
CA GLN A 295 -10.90 28.48 9.03
C GLN A 295 -10.13 29.78 9.24
N THR A 296 -9.20 30.12 8.35
CA THR A 296 -8.47 31.40 8.41
C THR A 296 -9.36 32.59 8.11
N ALA A 297 -10.38 32.46 7.25
CA ALA A 297 -11.32 33.53 6.93
C ALA A 297 -12.39 33.77 8.01
N VAL A 298 -12.55 32.86 8.98
CA VAL A 298 -13.46 33.02 10.13
C VAL A 298 -12.71 33.54 11.37
N ALA A 299 -11.38 33.38 11.39
CA ALA A 299 -10.51 33.87 12.46
C ALA A 299 -9.97 35.30 12.22
N ALA A 300 -10.29 35.91 11.08
CA ALA A 300 -10.00 37.30 10.72
C ALA A 300 -11.31 38.11 10.70
#